data_AF-A0A371NWF4-F1
#
_entry.id   AF-A0A371NWF4-F1
#
_cell.length_a   1.000
_cell.length_b   1.000
_cell.length_c   1.000
_cell.angle_alpha   90.00
_cell.angle_beta   90.00
_cell.angle_gamma   90.00
#
_symmetry.space_group_name_H-M   'P 1'
#
loop_
_entity.id
_entity.type
_entity.pdbx_description
1 polymer ?
#
loop_
_entity_poly.entity_id
_entity_poly.type
_entity_poly.pdbx_seq_one_letter_code
_entity_poly.pdbx_strand_id
1 'polypeptide(L)'
;MFDPTVQRSRVTEGTKRANQLFASGLEHYAASATAHLTDKKPFDIPMLSPFPPLLRVYMFTLTTHPSERQEGAYRIQITLPQQRRHFDTTDDPFLILAGYEPNLEVFALWDALAHDEGQGITHSKGVQIREETLLTALSQGVACQRRTLRRSGDTETVVAARPDALPEALELRWQLSLERLTS
;
A
#
# COMPACT_ATOMS: atom_id res chain seq x y z
N MET A 1 24.64 10.27 16.77
CA MET A 1 24.63 9.15 15.82
C MET A 1 23.32 8.42 16.05
N PHE A 2 22.27 8.79 15.32
CA PHE A 2 20.99 8.10 15.40
C PHE A 2 21.12 6.85 14.54
N ASP A 3 21.08 5.69 15.17
CA ASP A 3 20.88 4.42 14.49
C ASP A 3 19.54 4.54 13.74
N PRO A 4 19.49 4.49 12.40
CA PRO A 4 18.26 4.70 11.67
C PRO A 4 17.43 3.41 11.75
N THR A 5 16.93 3.07 12.93
CA THR A 5 15.99 1.96 13.05
C THR A 5 14.64 2.38 12.49
N VAL A 6 14.10 1.57 11.60
CA VAL A 6 12.76 1.74 11.03
C VAL A 6 11.75 1.90 12.15
N GLN A 7 11.09 3.05 12.20
CA GLN A 7 10.09 3.30 13.24
C GLN A 7 8.78 2.59 12.93
N ARG A 8 8.29 1.81 13.90
CA ARG A 8 7.09 0.99 13.75
C ARG A 8 6.08 1.27 14.86
N SER A 9 4.80 1.30 14.51
CA SER A 9 3.68 1.40 15.46
C SER A 9 2.95 0.07 15.56
N ARG A 10 2.36 -0.25 16.72
CA ARG A 10 1.44 -1.40 16.83
C ARG A 10 0.20 -1.16 15.98
N VAL A 11 -0.37 -2.24 15.45
CA VAL A 11 -1.60 -2.20 14.65
C VAL A 11 -2.77 -2.86 15.40
N THR A 12 -3.99 -2.60 14.94
CA THR A 12 -5.19 -3.29 15.43
C THR A 12 -5.21 -4.74 14.94
N GLU A 13 -6.02 -5.62 15.56
CA GLU A 13 -6.15 -7.02 15.09
C GLU A 13 -6.63 -7.11 13.63
N GLY A 14 -7.51 -6.19 13.19
CA GLY A 14 -7.96 -6.15 11.79
C GLY A 14 -6.82 -5.85 10.81
N THR A 15 -5.98 -4.85 11.11
CA THR A 15 -4.81 -4.54 10.28
C THR A 15 -3.74 -5.62 10.37
N LYS A 16 -3.56 -6.26 11.53
CA LYS A 16 -2.67 -7.41 11.68
C LYS A 16 -3.10 -8.58 10.79
N ARG A 17 -4.39 -8.89 10.75
CA ARG A 17 -4.94 -9.89 9.82
C ARG A 17 -4.69 -9.51 8.36
N ALA A 18 -4.88 -8.25 7.99
CA ALA A 18 -4.56 -7.76 6.65
C ALA A 18 -3.07 -7.93 6.31
N ASN A 19 -2.17 -7.60 7.24
CA ASN A 19 -0.73 -7.79 7.08
C ASN A 19 -0.36 -9.27 6.89
N GLN A 20 -0.98 -10.17 7.66
CA GLN A 20 -0.78 -11.61 7.55
C GLN A 20 -1.25 -12.15 6.19
N LEU A 21 -2.44 -11.74 5.73
CA LEU A 21 -2.97 -12.12 4.43
C LEU A 21 -2.07 -11.61 3.29
N PHE A 22 -1.61 -10.36 3.39
CA PHE A 22 -0.70 -9.77 2.42
C PHE A 22 0.63 -10.53 2.34
N ALA A 23 1.23 -10.84 3.50
CA ALA A 23 2.47 -11.62 3.55
C ALA A 23 2.28 -13.05 3.01
N SER A 24 1.16 -13.69 3.35
CA SER A 24 0.84 -15.06 2.89
C SER A 24 0.65 -15.11 1.38
N GLY A 25 0.03 -14.09 0.77
CA GLY A 25 -0.10 -13.98 -0.69
C GLY A 25 1.24 -13.87 -1.43
N LEU A 26 2.35 -13.63 -0.72
CA LEU A 26 3.70 -13.47 -1.26
C LEU A 26 4.69 -14.51 -0.75
N GLU A 27 4.23 -15.53 -0.02
CA GLU A 27 5.11 -16.49 0.64
C GLU A 27 6.09 -17.18 -0.33
N HIS A 28 5.63 -17.48 -1.55
CA HIS A 28 6.41 -18.14 -2.60
C HIS A 28 7.55 -17.25 -3.14
N TYR A 29 7.45 -15.93 -2.92
CA TYR A 29 8.41 -14.93 -3.37
C TYR A 29 9.21 -14.32 -2.22
N ALA A 30 8.94 -14.70 -0.97
CA ALA A 30 9.64 -14.17 0.19
C ALA A 30 10.99 -14.89 0.40
N ALA A 31 12.06 -14.14 0.68
CA ALA A 31 13.42 -14.68 0.81
C ALA A 31 13.66 -15.47 2.11
N SER A 32 12.74 -15.39 3.08
CA SER A 32 12.80 -16.17 4.31
C SER A 32 11.43 -16.20 4.99
N ALA A 33 11.13 -17.29 5.71
CA ALA A 33 10.05 -17.40 6.69
C ALA A 33 10.32 -16.56 7.96
N THR A 34 11.02 -15.43 7.83
CA THR A 34 11.18 -14.45 8.89
C THR A 34 9.80 -14.07 9.39
N ALA A 35 9.61 -14.13 10.71
CA ALA A 35 8.42 -13.64 11.37
C ALA A 35 8.21 -12.18 10.94
N HIS A 36 7.40 -11.97 9.92
CA HIS A 36 6.97 -10.65 9.51
C HIS A 36 6.36 -10.03 10.76
N LEU A 37 6.84 -8.84 11.14
CA LEU A 37 6.28 -8.05 12.24
C LEU A 37 4.89 -7.53 11.82
N THR A 38 3.98 -8.45 11.52
CA THR A 38 2.63 -8.20 11.02
C THR A 38 1.76 -7.55 12.10
N ASP A 39 2.19 -7.58 13.35
CA ASP A 39 1.64 -6.80 14.45
C ASP A 39 2.12 -5.33 14.48
N LYS A 40 2.91 -4.92 13.46
CA LYS A 40 3.47 -3.59 13.32
C LYS A 40 3.13 -2.94 11.97
N LYS A 41 3.20 -1.60 11.94
CA LYS A 41 3.15 -0.76 10.73
C LYS A 41 4.28 0.27 10.74
N PRO A 42 5.08 0.38 9.67
CA PRO A 42 5.09 -0.53 8.53
C PRO A 42 5.58 -1.93 8.92
N PHE A 43 5.36 -2.91 8.05
CA PHE A 43 6.00 -4.22 8.12
C PHE A 43 6.82 -4.46 6.85
N ASP A 44 7.88 -5.25 6.98
CA ASP A 44 8.84 -5.47 5.90
C ASP A 44 8.78 -6.93 5.43
N ILE A 45 8.94 -7.12 4.12
CA ILE A 45 8.98 -8.43 3.47
C ILE A 45 10.25 -8.48 2.62
N PRO A 46 11.27 -9.24 3.04
CA PRO A 46 12.40 -9.57 2.17
C PRO A 46 11.91 -10.41 0.99
N MET A 47 12.23 -10.02 -0.23
CA MET A 47 11.77 -10.71 -1.44
C MET A 47 12.92 -11.34 -2.23
N LEU A 48 12.58 -12.40 -2.95
CA LEU A 48 13.41 -13.01 -3.98
C LEU A 48 13.23 -12.28 -5.32
N SER A 49 14.20 -12.46 -6.20
CA SER A 49 14.06 -12.09 -7.62
C SER A 49 12.80 -12.74 -8.22
N PRO A 50 12.02 -12.06 -9.07
CA PRO A 50 12.34 -10.78 -9.72
C PRO A 50 12.06 -9.52 -8.89
N PHE A 51 11.38 -9.60 -7.75
CA PHE A 51 10.94 -8.46 -6.92
C PHE A 51 12.10 -7.61 -6.34
N PRO A 52 11.83 -6.35 -5.92
CA PRO A 52 12.82 -5.56 -5.19
C PRO A 52 13.16 -6.30 -3.90
N PRO A 53 14.42 -6.32 -3.47
CA PRO A 53 14.88 -7.20 -2.38
C PRO A 53 14.17 -6.94 -1.04
N LEU A 54 13.59 -5.76 -0.86
CA LEU A 54 12.87 -5.38 0.34
C LEU A 54 11.59 -4.63 -0.01
N LEU A 55 10.43 -5.16 0.39
CA LEU A 55 9.18 -4.42 0.41
C LEU A 55 8.96 -3.84 1.79
N ARG A 56 8.56 -2.56 1.87
CA ARG A 56 8.06 -1.95 3.10
C ARG A 56 6.62 -1.53 2.91
N VAL A 57 5.73 -2.18 3.65
CA VAL A 57 4.28 -2.07 3.45
C VAL A 57 3.66 -1.23 4.56
N TYR A 58 2.99 -0.15 4.15
CA TYR A 58 2.15 0.67 4.99
C TYR A 58 0.69 0.29 4.77
N MET A 59 0.20 -0.67 5.56
CA MET A 59 -1.17 -1.18 5.46
C MET A 59 -2.16 -0.34 6.26
N PHE A 60 -3.32 -0.09 5.66
CA PHE A 60 -4.45 0.61 6.26
C PHE A 60 -5.75 -0.13 5.97
N THR A 61 -6.76 0.07 6.80
CA THR A 61 -8.11 -0.42 6.49
C THR A 61 -8.81 0.55 5.53
N LEU A 62 -9.41 0.02 4.48
CA LEU A 62 -10.30 0.75 3.60
C LEU A 62 -11.61 1.02 4.30
N THR A 63 -12.05 2.28 4.31
CA THR A 63 -13.33 2.66 4.87
C THR A 63 -14.16 3.42 3.85
N THR A 64 -15.47 3.21 3.91
CA THR A 64 -16.47 4.13 3.35
C THR A 64 -16.89 5.09 4.45
N HIS A 65 -17.06 6.37 4.12
CA HIS A 65 -17.68 7.31 5.04
C HIS A 65 -19.11 7.60 4.57
N PRO A 66 -20.14 7.29 5.38
CA PRO A 66 -21.55 7.54 5.02
C PRO A 66 -21.88 9.01 4.70
N SER A 67 -21.02 9.94 5.15
CA SER A 67 -21.17 11.38 4.96
C SER A 67 -20.32 11.96 3.82
N GLU A 68 -19.56 11.13 3.09
CA GLU A 68 -18.75 11.61 1.97
C GLU A 68 -19.61 11.82 0.72
N ARG A 69 -19.43 12.99 0.08
CA ARG A 69 -20.17 13.43 -1.12
C ARG A 69 -19.98 12.54 -2.36
N GLN A 70 -19.15 11.51 -2.26
CA GLN A 70 -18.79 10.63 -3.36
C GLN A 70 -19.20 9.21 -2.96
N GLU A 71 -20.46 8.87 -3.23
CA GLU A 71 -20.95 7.50 -3.14
C GLU A 71 -20.06 6.58 -4.01
N GLY A 72 -19.83 5.34 -3.57
CA GLY A 72 -19.07 4.35 -4.33
C GLY A 72 -17.54 4.54 -4.31
N ALA A 73 -16.98 5.19 -3.28
CA ALA A 73 -15.53 5.27 -3.09
C ALA A 73 -15.10 4.83 -1.68
N TYR A 74 -14.03 4.07 -1.63
CA TYR A 74 -13.32 3.69 -0.41
C TYR A 74 -12.08 4.55 -0.25
N ARG A 75 -11.62 4.73 0.99
CA ARG A 75 -10.41 5.51 1.26
C ARG A 75 -9.55 4.92 2.37
N ILE A 76 -8.30 5.33 2.38
CA ILE A 76 -7.42 5.25 3.55
C ILE A 76 -7.01 6.66 3.96
N GLN A 77 -6.78 6.87 5.25
CA GLN A 77 -6.12 8.06 5.78
C GLN A 77 -4.67 7.72 6.12
N ILE A 78 -3.73 8.36 5.43
CA ILE A 78 -2.30 8.12 5.66
C ILE A 78 -1.93 8.70 7.02
N THR A 79 -1.54 7.81 7.91
CA THR A 79 -1.01 8.13 9.25
C THR A 79 0.36 7.49 9.40
N LEU A 80 1.38 8.34 9.55
CA LEU A 80 2.76 7.93 9.77
C LEU A 80 3.11 7.97 11.28
N PRO A 81 4.05 7.12 11.73
CA PRO A 81 4.56 7.18 13.10
C PRO A 81 5.14 8.56 13.47
N GLN A 82 4.97 8.96 14.74
CA GLN A 82 5.64 10.12 15.39
C GLN A 82 5.56 11.46 14.63
N GLN A 83 4.43 11.77 13.98
CA GLN A 83 4.21 13.01 13.21
C GLN A 83 5.24 13.21 12.07
N ARG A 84 5.86 12.13 11.57
CA ARG A 84 6.68 12.21 10.37
C ARG A 84 5.82 12.65 9.19
N ARG A 85 6.45 13.41 8.30
CA ARG A 85 5.85 13.81 7.02
C ARG A 85 6.27 12.92 5.87
N HIS A 86 7.31 12.10 6.04
CA HIS A 86 7.84 11.26 4.98
C HIS A 86 7.81 9.78 5.36
N PHE A 87 7.63 8.93 4.36
CA PHE A 87 7.82 7.48 4.51
C PHE A 87 9.28 7.18 4.87
N ASP A 88 9.47 6.05 5.57
CA ASP A 88 10.79 5.63 6.01
C ASP A 88 11.50 4.88 4.87
N THR A 89 12.55 5.48 4.31
CA THR A 89 13.36 4.93 3.22
C THR A 89 14.64 4.23 3.70
N THR A 90 14.80 4.01 5.01
CA THR A 90 15.96 3.27 5.51
C THR A 90 15.98 1.86 4.95
N ASP A 91 17.17 1.42 4.51
CA ASP A 91 17.46 0.15 3.82
C ASP A 91 16.98 0.07 2.36
N ASP A 92 16.70 1.21 1.74
CA ASP A 92 16.29 1.34 0.32
C ASP A 92 15.13 0.39 -0.09
N PRO A 93 14.01 0.38 0.66
CA PRO A 93 12.88 -0.50 0.36
C PRO A 93 12.06 0.02 -0.83
N PHE A 94 11.42 -0.89 -1.53
CA PHE A 94 10.25 -0.53 -2.34
C PHE A 94 9.05 -0.28 -1.43
N LEU A 95 8.61 0.99 -1.40
CA LEU A 95 7.54 1.45 -0.53
C LEU A 95 6.16 1.16 -1.15
N ILE A 96 5.34 0.39 -0.42
CA ILE A 96 3.96 0.12 -0.79
C ILE A 96 3.02 0.82 0.18
N LEU A 97 2.16 1.68 -0.35
CA LEU A 97 1.00 2.19 0.37
C LEU A 97 -0.19 1.27 0.07
N ALA A 98 -0.67 0.53 1.06
CA ALA A 98 -1.70 -0.47 0.90
C ALA A 98 -2.96 -0.17 1.72
N GLY A 99 -4.12 -0.47 1.13
CA GLY A 99 -5.42 -0.52 1.80
C GLY A 99 -6.00 -1.92 1.70
N TYR A 100 -6.78 -2.33 2.70
CA TYR A 100 -7.49 -3.61 2.70
C TYR A 100 -8.96 -3.43 3.09
N GLU A 101 -9.87 -4.01 2.32
CA GLU A 101 -11.30 -4.12 2.67
C GLU A 101 -11.58 -5.55 3.19
N PRO A 102 -11.73 -5.75 4.51
CA PRO A 102 -12.09 -7.03 5.11
C PRO A 102 -13.31 -7.77 4.53
N ASN A 103 -14.36 -7.09 4.10
CA ASN A 103 -15.59 -7.73 3.62
C ASN A 103 -15.44 -8.26 2.18
N LEU A 104 -14.65 -7.56 1.36
CA LEU A 104 -14.35 -7.99 -0.01
C LEU A 104 -13.09 -8.87 -0.08
N GLU A 105 -12.29 -8.86 0.98
CA GLU A 105 -10.95 -9.44 1.03
C GLU A 105 -10.04 -8.93 -0.11
N VAL A 106 -10.17 -7.66 -0.48
CA VAL A 106 -9.41 -7.03 -1.58
C VAL A 106 -8.43 -6.01 -1.04
N PHE A 107 -7.22 -6.03 -1.59
CA PHE A 107 -6.19 -5.02 -1.39
C PHE A 107 -6.27 -3.92 -2.45
N ALA A 108 -5.84 -2.72 -2.09
CA ALA A 108 -5.59 -1.60 -3.00
C ALA A 108 -4.17 -1.06 -2.77
N LEU A 109 -3.41 -0.87 -3.84
CA LEU A 109 -1.98 -0.54 -3.85
C LEU A 109 -1.78 0.80 -4.59
N TRP A 110 -1.33 1.80 -3.83
CA TRP A 110 -0.93 3.12 -4.33
C TRP A 110 0.59 3.22 -4.45
N ASP A 111 1.05 4.20 -5.23
CA ASP A 111 2.46 4.60 -5.20
C ASP A 111 2.67 5.50 -3.97
N ALA A 112 3.46 5.01 -3.00
CA ALA A 112 3.74 5.76 -1.78
C ALA A 112 4.48 7.07 -2.08
N LEU A 113 5.46 7.04 -2.99
CA LEU A 113 6.29 8.19 -3.32
C LEU A 113 5.53 9.27 -4.10
N ALA A 114 4.54 8.89 -4.92
CA ALA A 114 3.62 9.84 -5.56
C ALA A 114 2.76 10.62 -4.55
N HIS A 115 2.78 10.24 -3.28
CA HIS A 115 2.08 10.93 -2.21
C HIS A 115 2.97 11.67 -1.22
N ASP A 116 4.29 11.52 -1.35
CA ASP A 116 5.29 12.01 -0.42
C ASP A 116 6.26 12.99 -1.10
N GLU A 117 5.69 14.11 -1.58
CA GLU A 117 6.41 15.11 -2.37
C GLU A 117 6.63 16.42 -1.62
N GLY A 118 7.76 17.07 -1.89
CA GLY A 118 8.12 18.38 -1.36
C GLY A 118 8.16 18.39 0.17
N GLN A 119 7.18 19.04 0.80
CA GLN A 119 7.03 19.11 2.26
C GLN A 119 6.48 17.82 2.91
N GLY A 120 6.34 16.76 2.13
CA GLY A 120 5.84 15.45 2.52
C GLY A 120 4.32 15.34 2.59
N ILE A 121 3.86 14.32 3.30
CA ILE A 121 2.47 13.96 3.53
C ILE A 121 1.83 14.97 4.49
N THR A 122 0.78 15.65 4.02
CA THR A 122 -0.04 16.53 4.84
C THR A 122 -0.80 15.75 5.91
N HIS A 123 -1.03 16.36 7.07
CA HIS A 123 -1.79 15.74 8.16
C HIS A 123 -3.15 15.20 7.65
N SER A 124 -3.42 13.92 7.91
CA SER A 124 -4.65 13.21 7.50
C SER A 124 -4.89 13.16 5.97
N LYS A 125 -3.83 13.14 5.14
CA LYS A 125 -3.97 12.94 3.69
C LYS A 125 -4.76 11.67 3.40
N GLY A 126 -5.90 11.82 2.74
CA GLY A 126 -6.73 10.70 2.28
C GLY A 126 -6.40 10.32 0.84
N VAL A 127 -6.38 9.03 0.54
CA VAL A 127 -6.33 8.52 -0.84
C VAL A 127 -7.49 7.56 -1.07
N GLN A 128 -8.06 7.61 -2.27
CA GLN A 128 -9.34 6.94 -2.61
C GLN A 128 -9.22 5.90 -3.73
N ILE A 129 -10.06 4.87 -3.66
CA ILE A 129 -10.30 3.91 -4.72
C ILE A 129 -11.80 3.76 -4.95
N ARG A 130 -12.21 3.68 -6.21
CA ARG A 130 -13.60 3.46 -6.57
C ARG A 130 -14.00 2.03 -6.22
N GLU A 131 -15.24 1.88 -5.74
CA GLU A 131 -15.86 0.60 -5.46
C GLU A 131 -15.87 -0.30 -6.69
N GLU A 132 -16.16 0.26 -7.87
CA GLU A 132 -16.13 -0.47 -9.15
C GLU A 132 -14.80 -1.21 -9.37
N THR A 133 -13.67 -0.60 -8.98
CA THR A 133 -12.34 -1.21 -9.12
C THR A 133 -12.15 -2.34 -8.12
N LEU A 134 -12.62 -2.19 -6.88
CA LEU A 134 -12.56 -3.26 -5.88
C LEU A 134 -13.43 -4.46 -6.30
N LEU A 135 -14.65 -4.22 -6.79
CA LEU A 135 -15.55 -5.26 -7.28
C LEU A 135 -15.00 -5.95 -8.54
N THR A 136 -14.36 -5.18 -9.42
CA THR A 136 -13.69 -5.74 -10.61
C THR A 136 -12.54 -6.65 -10.18
N ALA A 137 -11.68 -6.21 -9.26
CA ALA A 137 -10.59 -7.04 -8.72
C ALA A 137 -11.12 -8.30 -8.01
N LEU A 138 -12.20 -8.18 -7.24
CA LEU A 138 -12.87 -9.32 -6.60
C LEU A 138 -13.29 -10.37 -7.65
N SER A 139 -13.80 -9.95 -8.81
CA SER A 139 -14.20 -10.88 -9.87
C SER A 139 -13.03 -11.39 -10.72
N GLN A 140 -12.08 -10.52 -11.08
CA GLN A 140 -11.04 -10.79 -12.10
C GLN A 140 -9.66 -11.12 -11.51
N GLY A 141 -9.46 -10.99 -10.21
CA GLY A 141 -8.17 -11.15 -9.54
C GLY A 141 -7.45 -9.81 -9.36
N VAL A 142 -7.22 -9.07 -10.45
CA VAL A 142 -6.57 -7.75 -10.46
C VAL A 142 -7.44 -6.75 -11.22
N ALA A 143 -7.48 -5.50 -10.75
CA ALA A 143 -8.09 -4.38 -11.48
C ALA A 143 -7.34 -3.08 -11.24
N CYS A 144 -7.48 -2.12 -12.15
CA CYS A 144 -6.79 -0.84 -12.07
C CYS A 144 -7.78 0.33 -12.18
N GLN A 145 -7.44 1.44 -11.54
CA GLN A 145 -8.05 2.74 -11.83
C GLN A 145 -6.98 3.78 -12.06
N ARG A 146 -7.20 4.68 -13.03
CA ARG A 146 -6.37 5.87 -13.23
C ARG A 146 -7.06 7.08 -12.62
N ARG A 147 -6.29 7.94 -11.97
CA ARG A 147 -6.78 9.20 -11.38
C ARG A 147 -5.72 10.29 -11.48
N THR A 148 -6.17 11.54 -11.53
CA THR A 148 -5.28 12.70 -11.48
C THR A 148 -5.04 13.11 -10.02
N LEU A 149 -3.77 13.28 -9.64
CA LEU A 149 -3.37 13.80 -8.35
C LEU A 149 -3.60 15.31 -8.32
N ARG A 150 -4.46 15.77 -7.40
CA ARG A 150 -4.82 17.20 -7.31
C ARG A 150 -3.64 18.15 -7.11
N ARG A 151 -2.54 17.69 -6.50
CA ARG A 151 -1.41 18.55 -6.13
C ARG A 151 -0.41 18.72 -7.27
N SER A 152 -0.05 17.64 -7.95
CA SER A 152 0.95 17.66 -9.01
C SER A 152 0.33 17.76 -10.41
N GLY A 153 -0.94 17.35 -10.57
CA GLY A 153 -1.57 17.16 -11.88
C GLY A 153 -1.19 15.83 -12.53
N ASP A 154 -0.33 15.04 -11.89
CA ASP A 154 0.12 13.77 -12.44
C ASP A 154 -0.98 12.71 -12.42
N THR A 155 -0.86 11.74 -13.32
CA THR A 155 -1.73 10.57 -13.30
C THR A 155 -1.12 9.49 -12.42
N GLU A 156 -1.90 8.99 -11.47
CA GLU A 156 -1.58 7.79 -10.71
C GLU A 156 -2.52 6.65 -11.13
N THR A 157 -1.97 5.45 -11.26
CA THR A 157 -2.73 4.21 -11.42
C THR A 157 -2.76 3.48 -10.09
N VAL A 158 -3.94 3.28 -9.49
CA VAL A 158 -4.11 2.44 -8.29
C VAL A 158 -4.44 1.02 -8.74
N VAL A 159 -3.78 0.03 -8.16
CA VAL A 159 -3.97 -1.40 -8.48
C VAL A 159 -4.73 -2.04 -7.32
N ALA A 160 -5.82 -2.75 -7.59
CA ALA A 160 -6.55 -3.55 -6.63
C ALA A 160 -6.39 -5.04 -6.94
N ALA A 161 -6.32 -5.86 -5.90
CA ALA A 161 -6.16 -7.30 -6.08
C ALA A 161 -6.71 -8.12 -4.91
N ARG A 162 -7.19 -9.31 -5.23
CA ARG A 162 -7.42 -10.36 -4.23
C ARG A 162 -6.09 -10.90 -3.68
N PRO A 163 -6.07 -11.64 -2.56
CA PRO A 163 -4.84 -12.15 -1.96
C PRO A 163 -4.11 -13.15 -2.87
N ASP A 164 -4.84 -13.96 -3.63
CA ASP A 164 -4.32 -14.95 -4.58
C ASP A 164 -3.65 -14.32 -5.82
N ALA A 165 -4.05 -13.09 -6.17
CA ALA A 165 -3.51 -12.33 -7.30
C ALA A 165 -2.51 -11.24 -6.87
N LEU A 166 -2.10 -11.22 -5.60
CA LEU A 166 -1.23 -10.19 -5.05
C LEU A 166 0.18 -10.15 -5.71
N PRO A 167 0.82 -11.28 -6.10
CA PRO A 167 2.09 -11.22 -6.83
C PRO A 167 1.99 -10.45 -8.15
N GLU A 168 0.97 -10.74 -8.95
CA GLU A 168 0.72 -10.06 -10.23
C GLU A 168 0.47 -8.55 -10.01
N ALA A 169 -0.33 -8.23 -8.99
CA ALA A 169 -0.63 -6.85 -8.64
C ALA A 169 0.60 -6.05 -8.18
N LEU A 170 1.51 -6.69 -7.44
CA LEU A 170 2.75 -6.06 -7.00
C LEU A 170 3.74 -5.86 -8.14
N GLU A 171 3.85 -6.82 -9.06
CA GLU A 171 4.68 -6.67 -10.25
C GLU A 171 4.19 -5.48 -11.09
N LEU A 172 2.88 -5.43 -11.36
CA LEU A 172 2.26 -4.32 -12.07
C LEU A 172 2.47 -2.98 -11.33
N ARG A 173 2.30 -2.98 -10.00
CA ARG A 173 2.52 -1.79 -9.18
C ARG A 173 3.95 -1.28 -9.31
N TRP A 174 4.93 -2.18 -9.28
CA TRP A 174 6.33 -1.84 -9.42
C TRP A 174 6.64 -1.28 -10.80
N GLN A 175 6.20 -1.93 -11.88
CA GLN A 175 6.38 -1.44 -13.24
C GLN A 175 5.85 0.00 -13.38
N LEU A 176 4.63 0.25 -12.91
CA LEU A 176 4.01 1.58 -12.93
C LEU A 176 4.78 2.63 -12.10
N SER A 177 5.40 2.24 -10.99
CA SER A 177 6.25 3.13 -10.20
C SER A 177 7.58 3.44 -10.90
N LEU A 178 8.17 2.48 -11.60
CA LEU A 178 9.36 2.71 -12.44
C LEU A 178 9.04 3.66 -13.59
N GLU A 179 7.94 3.42 -14.32
CA GLU A 179 7.50 4.26 -15.43
C GLU A 179 7.36 5.73 -15.00
N ARG A 180 6.77 5.98 -13.82
CA ARG A 180 6.63 7.34 -13.27
C ARG A 180 7.98 8.02 -13.00
N LEU A 181 9.01 7.27 -12.59
CA LEU A 181 10.34 7.82 -12.31
C LEU A 181 11.15 8.10 -13.58
N THR A 182 10.81 7.44 -14.68
CA THR A 182 11.51 7.58 -15.98
C THR A 182 10.79 8.48 -16.98
N SER A 183 9.56 8.91 -16.69
CA SER A 183 8.75 9.82 -17.51
C SER A 183 9.07 11.27 -17.23
#